data_AF-A0A954W165-F1
#
_entry.id   AF-A0A954W165-F1
#
_cell.length_a   1.000
_cell.length_b   1.000
_cell.length_c   1.000
_cell.angle_alpha   90.00
_cell.angle_beta   90.00
_cell.angle_gamma   90.00
#
_symmetry.space_group_name_H-M   'P 1'
#
loop_
_entity.id
_entity.type
_entity.pdbx_description
1 polymer ?
#
loop_
_entity_poly.entity_id
_entity_poly.type
_entity_poly.pdbx_seq_one_letter_code
_entity_poly.pdbx_strand_id
1 'polypeptide(L)'
;MHAFRLSVFFVFAFTCFTTPSWAQSLRPADVLERLRRASNSQDPCLGQNIGHSDQDMVAGYRRWFEPLLKSNNYRLHVLGMDLGFERLRLDDDEFALAVDHARRGGMVTISMHPQNPWRGTGSHDVDNVHPVELFQHDTAANIRWSGMVDQLARTLKRLKSENVAVLFRPFH
;
A
#
# COMPACT_ATOMS: atom_id res chain seq x y z
N MET A 1 4.94 35.37 -63.09
CA MET A 1 5.64 34.74 -61.96
C MET A 1 4.87 35.03 -60.67
N HIS A 2 3.97 34.13 -60.26
CA HIS A 2 3.31 34.19 -58.95
C HIS A 2 3.37 32.80 -58.34
N ALA A 3 4.01 32.70 -57.18
CA ALA A 3 4.31 31.46 -56.48
C ALA A 3 3.09 31.01 -55.67
N PHE A 4 2.66 29.77 -55.87
CA PHE A 4 1.72 29.08 -54.99
C PHE A 4 2.48 28.59 -53.75
N ARG A 5 2.08 29.06 -52.57
CA ARG A 5 2.51 28.50 -51.28
C ARG A 5 1.63 27.28 -50.96
N LEU A 6 2.23 26.09 -50.89
CA LEU A 6 1.63 24.95 -50.20
C LEU A 6 1.90 25.09 -48.70
N SER A 7 0.85 25.26 -47.91
CA SER A 7 0.91 25.10 -46.46
C SER A 7 0.63 23.64 -46.11
N VAL A 8 1.65 22.93 -45.63
CA VAL A 8 1.53 21.60 -45.03
C VAL A 8 0.97 21.77 -43.62
N PHE A 9 -0.25 21.30 -43.39
CA PHE A 9 -0.82 21.19 -42.04
C PHE A 9 -0.38 19.85 -41.44
N PHE A 10 0.44 19.89 -40.39
CA PHE A 10 0.64 18.75 -39.51
C PHE A 10 -0.55 18.66 -38.55
N VAL A 11 -1.44 17.70 -38.80
CA VAL A 11 -2.44 17.29 -37.80
C VAL A 11 -1.75 16.33 -36.84
N PHE A 12 -1.39 16.83 -35.66
CA PHE A 12 -1.08 15.96 -34.52
C PHE A 12 -2.38 15.32 -34.06
N ALA A 13 -2.65 14.10 -34.53
CA ALA A 13 -3.66 13.26 -33.92
C ALA A 13 -3.14 12.84 -32.54
N PHE A 14 -3.60 13.54 -31.49
CA PHE A 14 -3.56 13.01 -30.13
C PHE A 14 -4.51 11.81 -30.08
N THR A 15 -3.99 10.62 -30.31
CA THR A 15 -4.69 9.41 -29.91
C THR A 15 -4.76 9.42 -28.38
N CYS A 16 -5.95 9.73 -27.86
CA CYS A 16 -6.33 9.38 -26.50
C CYS A 16 -6.18 7.85 -26.38
N PHE A 17 -5.03 7.39 -25.90
CA PHE A 17 -4.95 6.09 -25.26
C PHE A 17 -5.82 6.18 -24.02
N THR A 18 -7.07 5.75 -24.14
CA THR A 18 -7.88 5.44 -22.98
C THR A 18 -7.08 4.43 -22.18
N THR A 19 -6.68 4.79 -20.96
CA THR A 19 -6.16 3.81 -20.03
C THR A 19 -7.21 2.71 -19.95
N PRO A 20 -6.86 1.44 -20.22
CA PRO A 20 -7.85 0.38 -20.13
C PRO A 20 -8.54 0.44 -18.77
N SER A 21 -9.83 0.13 -18.70
CA SER A 21 -10.61 0.22 -17.45
C SER A 21 -10.05 -0.64 -16.30
N TRP A 22 -9.13 -1.57 -16.59
CA TRP A 22 -8.38 -2.34 -15.59
C TRP A 22 -7.14 -1.64 -15.03
N ALA A 23 -6.67 -0.56 -15.67
CA ALA A 23 -5.48 0.23 -15.29
C ALA A 23 -5.85 1.40 -14.36
N GLN A 24 -6.75 1.16 -13.42
CA GLN A 24 -7.15 2.12 -12.39
C GLN A 24 -7.14 1.42 -11.03
N SER A 25 -6.73 2.17 -10.00
CA SER A 25 -6.79 1.69 -8.62
C SER A 25 -8.22 1.27 -8.27
N LEU A 26 -8.35 0.12 -7.60
CA LEU A 26 -9.65 -0.35 -7.12
C LEU A 26 -10.21 0.63 -6.10
N ARG A 27 -11.48 1.00 -6.26
CA ARG A 27 -12.19 1.75 -5.21
C ARG A 27 -12.47 0.79 -4.04
N PRO A 28 -12.71 1.29 -2.82
CA PRO A 28 -13.05 0.45 -1.67
C PRO A 28 -14.19 -0.55 -1.93
N ALA A 29 -15.24 -0.14 -2.66
CA ALA A 29 -16.35 -1.02 -3.02
C ALA A 29 -15.92 -2.18 -3.95
N ASP A 30 -15.00 -1.91 -4.88
CA ASP A 30 -14.50 -2.92 -5.83
C ASP A 30 -13.61 -3.95 -5.12
N VAL A 31 -12.84 -3.50 -4.11
CA VAL A 31 -12.06 -4.39 -3.22
C VAL A 31 -12.99 -5.31 -2.44
N LEU A 32 -14.02 -4.78 -1.79
CA LEU A 32 -14.98 -5.56 -1.01
C LEU A 32 -15.73 -6.58 -1.87
N GLU A 33 -16.19 -6.17 -3.05
CA GLU A 33 -16.87 -7.07 -3.99
C GLU A 33 -15.94 -8.19 -4.48
N ARG A 34 -14.66 -7.89 -4.74
CA ARG A 34 -13.67 -8.92 -5.11
C ARG A 34 -13.47 -9.93 -3.98
N LEU A 35 -13.31 -9.47 -2.74
CA LEU A 35 -13.18 -10.36 -1.58
C LEU A 35 -14.43 -11.23 -1.40
N ARG A 36 -15.63 -10.65 -1.55
CA ARG A 36 -16.90 -11.39 -1.49
C ARG A 36 -17.02 -12.44 -2.58
N ARG A 37 -16.52 -12.18 -3.80
CA ARG A 37 -16.51 -13.20 -4.88
C ARG A 37 -15.54 -14.32 -4.56
N ALA A 38 -14.33 -13.98 -4.12
CA ALA A 38 -13.31 -14.96 -3.75
C ALA A 38 -13.74 -15.85 -2.58
N SER A 39 -14.50 -15.32 -1.60
CA SER A 39 -15.02 -16.13 -0.50
C SER A 39 -16.10 -17.13 -0.91
N ASN A 40 -16.70 -16.95 -2.09
CA ASN A 40 -17.77 -17.78 -2.63
C ASN A 40 -17.33 -18.61 -3.86
N SER A 41 -16.06 -18.56 -4.24
CA SER A 41 -15.51 -19.28 -5.40
C SER A 41 -14.46 -20.29 -4.97
N GLN A 42 -14.05 -21.16 -5.90
CA GLN A 42 -12.85 -21.99 -5.75
C GLN A 42 -11.57 -21.26 -6.23
N ASP A 43 -11.64 -19.93 -6.42
CA ASP A 43 -10.53 -19.10 -6.89
C ASP A 43 -10.05 -18.17 -5.76
N PRO A 44 -9.05 -18.59 -4.97
CA PRO A 44 -8.61 -17.83 -3.81
C PRO A 44 -7.85 -16.56 -4.23
N CYS A 45 -8.02 -15.48 -3.46
CA CYS A 45 -7.18 -14.29 -3.58
C CYS A 45 -5.76 -14.59 -3.07
N LEU A 46 -4.87 -14.94 -3.98
CA LEU A 46 -3.46 -15.13 -3.65
C LEU A 46 -2.77 -13.79 -3.36
N GLY A 47 -1.87 -13.80 -2.38
CA GLY A 47 -1.10 -12.63 -1.98
C GLY A 47 0.24 -12.98 -1.39
N GLN A 48 1.12 -12.00 -1.31
CA GLN A 48 2.45 -12.16 -0.74
C GLN A 48 2.82 -10.92 0.08
N ASN A 49 3.30 -11.14 1.30
CA ASN A 49 3.88 -10.09 2.14
C ASN A 49 5.35 -9.87 1.73
N ILE A 50 5.76 -8.60 1.61
CA ILE A 50 7.11 -8.20 1.15
C ILE A 50 8.03 -7.69 2.27
N GLY A 51 7.66 -7.91 3.52
CA GLY A 51 8.44 -7.56 4.70
C GLY A 51 7.95 -6.29 5.39
N HIS A 52 8.86 -5.76 6.21
CA HIS A 52 8.66 -4.63 7.11
C HIS A 52 9.31 -3.36 6.54
N SER A 53 8.75 -2.19 6.86
CA SER A 53 9.24 -0.89 6.37
C SER A 53 10.64 -0.56 6.87
N ASP A 54 11.12 -1.23 7.90
CA ASP A 54 12.47 -1.09 8.44
C ASP A 54 13.47 -2.15 7.91
N GLN A 55 13.03 -3.06 7.04
CA GLN A 55 13.81 -4.21 6.55
C GLN A 55 13.94 -4.29 5.02
N ASP A 56 13.96 -3.14 4.33
CA ASP A 56 14.05 -3.03 2.86
C ASP A 56 12.98 -3.85 2.13
N MET A 57 11.75 -3.33 2.12
CA MET A 57 10.64 -3.95 1.40
C MET A 57 10.89 -4.08 -0.11
N VAL A 58 11.75 -3.26 -0.71
CA VAL A 58 12.06 -3.32 -2.14
C VAL A 58 12.83 -4.59 -2.45
N ALA A 59 13.82 -4.93 -1.61
CA ALA A 59 14.50 -6.22 -1.68
C ALA A 59 13.52 -7.38 -1.48
N GLY A 60 12.59 -7.24 -0.53
CA GLY A 60 11.54 -8.23 -0.30
C GLY A 60 10.62 -8.45 -1.50
N TYR A 61 10.19 -7.38 -2.15
CA TYR A 61 9.38 -7.43 -3.37
C TYR A 61 10.12 -8.20 -4.49
N ARG A 62 11.39 -7.87 -4.73
CA ARG A 62 12.22 -8.55 -5.75
C ARG A 62 12.43 -10.02 -5.42
N ARG A 63 12.60 -10.36 -4.14
CA ARG A 63 12.90 -11.71 -3.68
C ARG A 63 11.68 -12.63 -3.69
N TRP A 64 10.53 -12.12 -3.27
CA TRP A 64 9.35 -12.96 -3.00
C TRP A 64 8.18 -12.69 -3.95
N PHE A 65 7.96 -11.45 -4.35
CA PHE A 65 6.79 -11.05 -5.14
C PHE A 65 7.03 -11.19 -6.65
N GLU A 66 8.14 -10.66 -7.16
CA GLU A 66 8.46 -10.70 -8.60
C GLU A 66 8.55 -12.12 -9.19
N PRO A 67 9.19 -13.11 -8.53
CA PRO A 67 9.27 -14.45 -9.10
C PRO A 67 7.90 -15.09 -9.28
N LEU A 68 6.98 -14.82 -8.35
CA LEU A 68 5.59 -15.29 -8.43
C LEU A 68 4.84 -14.64 -9.58
N LEU A 69 5.01 -13.32 -9.79
CA LEU A 69 4.44 -12.62 -10.96
C LEU A 69 4.94 -13.18 -12.29
N LYS A 70 6.23 -13.53 -12.37
CA LYS A 70 6.88 -14.05 -13.60
C LYS A 70 6.51 -15.51 -13.91
N SER A 71 6.04 -16.26 -12.93
CA SER A 71 5.76 -17.70 -13.08
C SER A 71 4.55 -18.04 -13.97
N ASN A 72 3.84 -17.04 -14.53
CA ASN A 72 2.67 -17.14 -15.43
C ASN A 72 1.47 -17.98 -14.94
N ASN A 73 1.59 -18.71 -13.84
CA ASN A 73 0.57 -19.60 -13.31
C ASN A 73 -0.26 -18.97 -12.19
N TYR A 74 0.12 -17.79 -11.70
CA TYR A 74 -0.54 -17.15 -10.58
C TYR A 74 -0.81 -15.68 -10.86
N ARG A 75 -2.04 -15.27 -10.57
CA ARG A 75 -2.39 -13.87 -10.42
C ARG A 75 -2.26 -13.51 -8.94
N LEU A 76 -1.22 -12.75 -8.59
CA LEU A 76 -1.11 -12.18 -7.24
C LEU A 76 -2.08 -11.01 -7.12
N HIS A 77 -3.11 -11.19 -6.30
CA HIS A 77 -4.14 -10.21 -6.06
C HIS A 77 -3.76 -9.23 -4.96
N VAL A 78 -3.01 -9.69 -3.95
CA VAL A 78 -2.73 -8.90 -2.74
C VAL A 78 -1.22 -8.70 -2.55
N LEU A 79 -0.81 -7.44 -2.42
CA LEU A 79 0.52 -7.04 -1.96
C LEU A 79 0.44 -6.73 -0.46
N GLY A 80 1.17 -7.47 0.37
CA GLY A 80 1.21 -7.25 1.81
C GLY A 80 2.45 -6.48 2.24
N MET A 81 2.25 -5.46 3.07
CA MET A 81 3.29 -4.58 3.57
C MET A 81 3.09 -4.39 5.07
N ASP A 82 4.15 -4.48 5.85
CA ASP A 82 4.10 -4.21 7.29
C ASP A 82 4.78 -2.88 7.61
N LEU A 83 4.09 -1.94 8.26
CA LEU A 83 4.69 -0.65 8.64
C LEU A 83 5.72 -0.75 9.78
N GLY A 84 6.28 -1.93 10.04
CA GLY A 84 7.55 -2.12 10.73
C GLY A 84 7.52 -1.87 12.23
N PHE A 85 8.69 -2.08 12.86
CA PHE A 85 8.86 -2.04 14.30
C PHE A 85 8.97 -0.61 14.81
N GLU A 86 9.93 0.15 14.25
CA GLU A 86 10.29 1.48 14.75
C GLU A 86 9.68 2.62 13.94
N ARG A 87 9.03 2.30 12.82
CA ARG A 87 8.76 3.25 11.75
C ARG A 87 7.46 2.98 11.04
N LEU A 88 6.36 3.53 11.57
CA LEU A 88 5.02 3.40 10.98
C LEU A 88 4.81 4.27 9.72
N ARG A 89 5.74 4.20 8.76
CA ARG A 89 5.66 4.90 7.47
C ARG A 89 6.24 4.08 6.32
N LEU A 90 5.82 4.42 5.11
CA LEU A 90 6.44 3.97 3.86
C LEU A 90 7.35 5.08 3.32
N ASP A 91 8.57 4.72 2.94
CA ASP A 91 9.42 5.57 2.12
C ASP A 91 8.92 5.62 0.68
N ASP A 92 9.55 6.47 -0.15
CA ASP A 92 9.08 6.76 -1.50
C ASP A 92 9.07 5.53 -2.41
N ASP A 93 10.07 4.67 -2.33
CA ASP A 93 10.13 3.45 -3.14
C ASP A 93 9.06 2.43 -2.71
N GLU A 94 8.86 2.26 -1.40
CA GLU A 94 7.86 1.35 -0.84
C GLU A 94 6.45 1.85 -1.18
N PHE A 95 6.24 3.15 -1.06
CA PHE A 95 5.01 3.82 -1.47
C PHE A 95 4.75 3.63 -2.96
N ALA A 96 5.77 3.76 -3.82
CA ALA A 96 5.64 3.54 -5.26
C ALA A 96 5.23 2.11 -5.59
N LEU A 97 5.74 1.10 -4.87
CA LEU A 97 5.30 -0.30 -5.03
C LEU A 97 3.81 -0.48 -4.71
N ALA A 98 3.33 0.11 -3.61
CA ALA A 98 1.92 0.05 -3.23
C ALA A 98 1.02 0.69 -4.32
N VAL A 99 1.42 1.85 -4.82
CA VAL A 99 0.68 2.59 -5.86
C VAL A 99 0.69 1.84 -7.19
N ASP A 100 1.85 1.33 -7.63
CA ASP A 100 1.96 0.57 -8.89
C ASP A 100 1.11 -0.71 -8.85
N HIS A 101 1.17 -1.48 -7.75
CA HIS A 101 0.34 -2.66 -7.59
C HIS A 101 -1.16 -2.33 -7.62
N ALA A 102 -1.57 -1.27 -6.94
CA ALA A 102 -2.96 -0.82 -6.94
C ALA A 102 -3.42 -0.37 -8.34
N ARG A 103 -2.61 0.41 -9.07
CA ARG A 103 -2.91 0.89 -10.43
C ARG A 103 -3.06 -0.25 -11.45
N ARG A 104 -2.46 -1.41 -11.18
CA ARG A 104 -2.63 -2.65 -11.98
C ARG A 104 -3.87 -3.46 -11.56
N GLY A 105 -4.75 -2.88 -10.75
CA GLY A 105 -5.96 -3.51 -10.23
C GLY A 105 -5.69 -4.52 -9.12
N GLY A 106 -4.53 -4.42 -8.44
CA GLY A 106 -4.19 -5.18 -7.25
C GLY A 106 -4.77 -4.56 -5.97
N MET A 107 -4.81 -5.35 -4.90
CA MET A 107 -5.17 -4.92 -3.55
C MET A 107 -3.90 -4.78 -2.70
N VAL A 108 -3.85 -3.76 -1.86
CA VAL A 108 -2.76 -3.57 -0.89
C VAL A 108 -3.29 -3.90 0.50
N THR A 109 -2.58 -4.71 1.27
CA THR A 109 -2.84 -4.91 2.70
C THR A 109 -1.70 -4.32 3.52
N ILE A 110 -2.07 -3.59 4.56
CA ILE A 110 -1.14 -2.98 5.50
C ILE A 110 -1.37 -3.59 6.88
N SER A 111 -0.30 -4.14 7.46
CA SER A 111 -0.19 -4.50 8.87
C SER A 111 0.80 -3.57 9.58
N MET A 112 0.92 -3.72 10.89
CA MET A 112 1.85 -2.94 11.69
C MET A 112 2.31 -3.74 12.91
N HIS A 113 3.58 -3.56 13.29
CA HIS A 113 4.17 -4.04 14.52
C HIS A 113 4.74 -2.88 15.35
N PRO A 114 3.90 -1.99 15.91
CA PRO A 114 4.40 -0.80 16.61
C PRO A 114 5.28 -1.16 17.81
N GLN A 115 6.26 -0.28 18.12
CA GLN A 115 7.01 -0.33 19.37
C GLN A 115 6.09 -0.38 20.60
N ASN A 116 6.58 -0.99 21.68
CA ASN A 116 5.95 -0.90 22.99
C ASN A 116 5.88 0.59 23.42
N PRO A 117 4.68 1.18 23.58
CA PRO A 117 4.55 2.60 23.89
C PRO A 117 4.99 2.97 25.31
N TRP A 118 4.97 2.03 26.27
CA TRP A 118 5.39 2.29 27.65
C TRP A 118 6.90 2.42 27.78
N ARG A 119 7.65 1.58 27.06
CA ARG A 119 9.12 1.53 27.15
C ARG A 119 9.85 2.16 25.96
N GLY A 120 9.18 2.31 24.82
CA GLY A 120 9.83 2.71 23.56
C GLY A 120 10.74 1.62 22.98
N THR A 121 10.45 0.37 23.29
CA THR A 121 11.19 -0.83 22.87
C THR A 121 10.48 -1.55 21.74
N GLY A 122 11.06 -2.65 21.22
CA GLY A 122 10.47 -3.40 20.11
C GLY A 122 9.06 -3.92 20.38
N SER A 123 8.33 -4.26 19.31
CA SER A 123 6.92 -4.67 19.39
C SER A 123 6.67 -5.98 20.15
N HIS A 124 7.71 -6.79 20.35
CA HIS A 124 7.64 -8.02 21.12
C HIS A 124 7.88 -7.81 22.63
N ASP A 125 8.24 -6.60 23.06
CA ASP A 125 8.30 -6.26 24.48
C ASP A 125 6.87 -6.10 25.02
N VAL A 126 6.44 -7.06 25.84
CA VAL A 126 5.11 -7.09 26.47
C VAL A 126 5.15 -6.73 27.96
N ASP A 127 6.26 -6.17 28.44
CA ASP A 127 6.39 -5.74 29.82
C ASP A 127 5.74 -4.38 30.09
N ASN A 128 5.39 -4.14 31.37
CA ASN A 128 4.91 -2.86 31.88
C ASN A 128 3.70 -2.29 31.12
N VAL A 129 2.79 -3.19 30.73
CA VAL A 129 1.61 -2.85 29.94
C VAL A 129 0.49 -2.36 30.84
N HIS A 130 0.17 -1.07 30.70
CA HIS A 130 -0.97 -0.41 31.34
C HIS A 130 -1.85 0.24 30.27
N PRO A 131 -2.79 -0.50 29.65
CA PRO A 131 -3.55 -0.04 28.46
C PRO A 131 -4.28 1.30 28.65
N VAL A 132 -4.71 1.59 29.88
CA VAL A 132 -5.39 2.85 30.21
C VAL A 132 -4.49 4.07 29.95
N GLU A 133 -3.17 3.95 30.14
CA GLU A 133 -2.23 5.05 29.93
C GLU A 133 -2.19 5.51 28.47
N LEU A 134 -2.52 4.65 27.50
CA LEU A 134 -2.60 5.05 26.08
C LEU A 134 -3.66 6.12 25.81
N PHE A 135 -4.67 6.20 26.67
CA PHE A 135 -5.79 7.14 26.57
C PHE A 135 -5.73 8.25 27.62
N GLN A 136 -4.76 8.21 28.54
CA GLN A 136 -4.52 9.26 29.52
C GLN A 136 -3.59 10.30 28.91
N HIS A 137 -4.09 11.52 28.75
CA HIS A 137 -3.32 12.63 28.20
C HIS A 137 -2.00 12.82 28.96
N ASP A 138 -0.96 13.17 28.20
CA ASP A 138 0.36 13.56 28.67
C ASP A 138 1.17 12.48 29.40
N THR A 139 0.69 11.23 29.48
CA THR A 139 1.55 10.11 29.87
C THR A 139 2.59 9.83 28.78
N ALA A 140 3.75 9.28 29.16
CA ALA A 140 4.78 8.91 28.19
C ALA A 140 4.25 7.89 27.15
N ALA A 141 3.40 6.95 27.58
CA ALA A 141 2.77 5.98 26.71
C ALA A 141 1.80 6.64 25.72
N ASN A 142 0.94 7.56 26.18
CA ASN A 142 0.03 8.31 25.33
C ASN A 142 0.77 9.14 24.28
N ILE A 143 1.83 9.85 24.67
CA ILE A 143 2.61 10.69 23.75
C ILE A 143 3.25 9.84 22.65
N ARG A 144 3.92 8.73 23.02
CA ARG A 144 4.53 7.82 22.04
C ARG A 144 3.49 7.18 21.13
N TRP A 145 2.41 6.66 21.72
CA TRP A 145 1.32 6.02 20.97
C TRP A 145 0.66 6.98 19.98
N SER A 146 0.32 8.19 20.43
CA SER A 146 -0.26 9.22 19.57
C SER A 146 0.68 9.61 18.42
N GLY A 147 1.98 9.75 18.69
CA GLY A 147 2.99 10.01 17.65
C GLY A 147 3.11 8.89 16.62
N MET A 148 2.97 7.63 17.04
CA MET A 148 2.92 6.46 16.15
C MET A 148 1.64 6.47 15.30
N VAL A 149 0.48 6.69 15.90
CA VAL A 149 -0.81 6.80 15.19
C VAL A 149 -0.78 7.94 14.17
N ASP A 150 -0.14 9.06 14.48
CA ASP A 150 0.05 10.18 13.56
C ASP A 150 0.91 9.82 12.34
N GLN A 151 1.97 9.02 12.52
CA GLN A 151 2.79 8.52 11.41
C GLN A 151 1.97 7.60 10.50
N LEU A 152 1.26 6.64 11.08
CA LEU A 152 0.35 5.75 10.37
C LEU A 152 -0.69 6.54 9.58
N ALA A 153 -1.34 7.52 10.22
CA ALA A 153 -2.35 8.37 9.60
C ALA A 153 -1.79 9.16 8.41
N ARG A 154 -0.56 9.70 8.52
CA ARG A 154 0.13 10.37 7.39
C ARG A 154 0.36 9.42 6.22
N THR A 155 0.82 8.20 6.49
CA THR A 155 1.04 7.20 5.44
C THR A 155 -0.26 6.75 4.78
N LEU A 156 -1.31 6.46 5.55
CA LEU A 156 -2.62 6.12 5.00
C LEU A 156 -3.24 7.28 4.21
N LYS A 157 -3.06 8.52 4.66
CA LYS A 157 -3.50 9.72 3.93
C LYS A 157 -2.79 9.85 2.59
N ARG A 158 -1.48 9.57 2.54
CA ARG A 158 -0.67 9.59 1.31
C ARG A 158 -1.14 8.51 0.32
N LEU A 159 -1.47 7.31 0.79
CA LEU A 159 -2.04 6.25 -0.05
C LEU A 159 -3.43 6.61 -0.57
N LYS A 160 -4.26 7.20 0.30
CA LYS A 160 -5.59 7.71 -0.07
C LYS A 160 -5.51 8.78 -1.16
N SER A 161 -4.52 9.69 -1.12
CA SER A 161 -4.37 10.71 -2.18
C SER A 161 -4.01 10.13 -3.55
N GLU A 162 -3.47 8.91 -3.60
CA GLU A 162 -3.22 8.15 -4.84
C GLU A 162 -4.36 7.16 -5.18
N ASN A 163 -5.52 7.30 -4.53
CA ASN A 163 -6.67 6.42 -4.67
C ASN A 163 -6.37 4.93 -4.37
N VAL A 164 -5.39 4.65 -3.52
CA VAL A 164 -5.09 3.28 -3.09
C VAL A 164 -6.06 2.88 -1.97
N ALA A 165 -6.92 1.89 -2.23
CA ALA A 165 -7.70 1.22 -1.19
C ALA A 165 -6.83 0.21 -0.43
N VAL A 166 -6.89 0.25 0.91
CA VAL A 166 -6.04 -0.56 1.80
C VAL A 166 -6.88 -1.51 2.64
N LEU A 167 -6.51 -2.79 2.65
CA LEU A 167 -6.96 -3.77 3.63
C LEU A 167 -6.12 -3.62 4.89
N PHE A 168 -6.59 -2.80 5.83
CA PHE A 168 -5.85 -2.47 7.04
C PHE A 168 -6.09 -3.52 8.14
N ARG A 169 -5.00 -4.07 8.68
CA ARG A 169 -5.01 -5.13 9.72
C ARG A 169 -4.26 -4.66 10.98
N PRO A 170 -4.86 -3.78 11.80
CA PRO A 170 -4.25 -3.33 13.04
C PRO A 170 -4.29 -4.44 14.11
N PHE A 171 -3.30 -4.44 15.01
CA PHE A 171 -3.27 -5.32 16.21
C PHE A 171 -3.47 -6.81 15.90
N HIS A 172 -2.62 -7.35 15.02
CA HIS A 172 -2.69 -8.74 14.55
C HIS A 172 -1.73 -9.66 15.31
#